data_AF-A0A535JCN5-F1
#
_entry.id   AF-A0A535JCN5-F1
#
_cell.length_a   1.000
_cell.length_b   1.000
_cell.length_c   1.000
_cell.angle_alpha   90.00
_cell.angle_beta   90.00
_cell.angle_gamma   90.00
#
_symmetry.space_group_name_H-M   'P 1'
#
loop_
_entity.id
_entity.type
_entity.pdbx_description
1 polymer ?
#
loop_
_entity_poly.entity_id
_entity_poly.type
_entity_poly.pdbx_seq_one_letter_code
_entity_poly.pdbx_strand_id
1 'polypeptide(L)'
;MTITLERATRLRGLRCRACHLLQPADTRYVCGDCYGPVEPEYDFSGADPAAIRDRIAKGPPSLWRYADLLPVAEPASHYPVGWTTLLPAPRLGRELGIASCFVKDDSRNPSLSFKDRPVALALARALELGLDTIACASTGNLAGAVAAAAARNGLRAFVFVPATTDEGKIAGAAAYGATVVRVLGTYDQVNRLCARLADEEGWGFVNFTLRPYYAEGSKTILFECAEQLGWRLPGHVVIPVGSGALLTRTATAAAQLRDAGLVEDTPFRIHAAQPAGCAPVSDAVLDGYREVRPVRTPETVARSLAIGTPADGDGSVTVIRESGGSAASVSDADVLDGCAVLARTEGVLAEPAGGVVVASARALSSCRVPRPADPRRCRRFPRRVPGGAGMSVTVRLATPLRAAAKGEATISVEAVDLAALASEIAARYPELAARVLRDGEFGRFVNVFVDGEDARFLGDGDLRGKRTVEILPAMSGG
;
A
#
# COMPACT_ATOMS: atom_id res chain seq x y z
N MET A 1 -1.41 -5.72 29.56
CA MET A 1 -0.28 -6.26 28.77
C MET A 1 -0.74 -7.57 28.16
N THR A 2 -1.38 -7.50 26.99
CA THR A 2 -1.55 -8.68 26.13
C THR A 2 -0.44 -8.54 25.09
N ILE A 3 0.76 -8.93 25.51
CA ILE A 3 1.87 -9.21 24.60
C ILE A 3 1.29 -10.23 23.61
N THR A 4 1.51 -10.01 22.31
CA THR A 4 1.25 -10.99 21.23
C THR A 4 1.32 -12.41 21.80
N LEU A 5 0.14 -13.02 21.98
CA LEU A 5 -0.05 -14.19 22.82
C LEU A 5 0.98 -15.26 22.45
N GLU A 6 1.89 -15.51 23.40
CA GLU A 6 2.93 -16.55 23.36
C GLU A 6 3.78 -16.63 22.08
N ARG A 7 4.71 -15.69 21.87
CA ARG A 7 6.02 -15.86 21.17
C ARG A 7 6.11 -16.87 20.00
N ALA A 8 5.07 -17.00 19.18
CA ALA A 8 5.09 -17.85 17.99
C ALA A 8 5.84 -17.18 16.82
N THR A 9 5.99 -15.85 16.87
CA THR A 9 6.55 -15.05 15.78
C THR A 9 7.98 -14.58 16.09
N ARG A 10 8.81 -14.45 15.05
CA ARG A 10 10.14 -13.81 15.13
C ARG A 10 10.09 -12.28 15.18
N LEU A 11 8.94 -11.70 15.53
CA LEU A 11 8.69 -10.25 15.61
C LEU A 11 9.45 -9.63 16.79
N ARG A 12 10.28 -8.63 16.50
CA ARG A 12 11.03 -7.85 17.49
C ARG A 12 10.26 -6.59 17.91
N GLY A 13 9.54 -5.96 16.98
CA GLY A 13 8.78 -4.74 17.22
C GLY A 13 8.35 -4.06 15.92
N LEU A 14 7.94 -2.80 16.00
CA LEU A 14 7.59 -1.95 14.87
C LEU A 14 8.67 -0.87 14.68
N ARG A 15 9.31 -0.86 13.50
CA ARG A 15 10.34 0.09 13.11
C ARG A 15 9.74 1.24 12.31
N CYS A 16 9.99 2.48 12.71
CA CYS A 16 9.59 3.63 11.90
C CYS A 16 10.46 3.77 10.65
N ARG A 17 9.85 3.97 9.48
CA ARG A 17 10.58 4.23 8.22
C ARG A 17 11.22 5.61 8.14
N ALA A 18 10.73 6.55 8.94
CA ALA A 18 11.16 7.95 8.88
C ALA A 18 12.27 8.27 9.88
N CYS A 19 12.11 7.87 11.15
CA CYS A 19 13.09 8.15 12.20
C CYS A 19 13.86 6.91 12.68
N HIS A 20 13.56 5.73 12.12
CA HIS A 20 14.19 4.46 12.49
C HIS A 20 14.03 4.06 13.96
N LEU A 21 13.10 4.65 14.73
CA LEU A 21 12.82 4.21 16.09
C LEU A 21 12.19 2.81 16.11
N LEU A 22 12.67 1.93 17.01
CA LEU A 22 12.01 0.65 17.33
C LEU A 22 11.00 0.88 18.42
N GLN A 23 9.80 0.36 18.24
CA GLN A 23 8.74 0.47 19.23
C GLN A 23 8.08 -0.89 19.46
N PRO A 24 7.44 -1.11 20.61
CA PRO A 24 6.65 -2.31 20.83
C PRO A 24 5.56 -2.49 19.76
N ALA A 25 5.28 -3.74 19.41
CA ALA A 25 4.17 -4.11 18.52
C ALA A 25 2.84 -4.22 19.30
N ASP A 26 2.44 -3.11 19.91
CA ASP A 26 1.19 -2.97 20.67
C ASP A 26 0.05 -2.44 19.76
N THR A 27 -0.88 -1.65 20.29
CA THR A 27 -2.01 -1.08 19.54
C THR A 27 -1.59 0.02 18.55
N ARG A 28 -0.31 0.42 18.53
CA ARG A 28 0.17 1.52 17.70
C ARG A 28 0.23 1.14 16.23
N TYR A 29 -0.12 2.11 15.40
CA TYR A 29 -0.12 1.99 13.95
C TYR A 29 0.68 3.10 13.25
N VAL A 30 1.21 4.05 14.03
CA VAL A 30 2.13 5.12 13.63
C VAL A 30 3.27 5.24 14.64
N CYS A 31 4.37 5.85 14.21
CA CYS A 31 5.48 6.12 15.10
C CYS A 31 5.08 7.08 16.22
N GLY A 32 5.48 6.75 17.45
CA GLY A 32 5.19 7.59 18.61
C GLY A 32 5.91 8.91 18.67
N ASP A 33 7.07 8.99 18.04
CA ASP A 33 7.93 10.18 18.11
C ASP A 33 7.68 11.08 16.92
N CYS A 34 7.57 10.49 15.72
CA CYS A 34 7.61 11.24 14.47
C CYS A 34 6.38 11.04 13.57
N TYR A 35 5.41 10.21 14.00
CA TYR A 35 4.17 9.90 13.27
C TYR A 35 4.35 9.29 11.88
N GLY A 36 5.59 8.98 11.50
CA GLY A 36 5.89 8.26 10.28
C GLY A 36 5.32 6.83 10.30
N PRO A 37 5.19 6.21 9.12
CA PRO A 37 4.74 4.83 9.00
C PRO A 37 5.70 3.89 9.72
N VAL A 38 5.13 2.88 10.37
CA VAL A 38 5.87 1.82 11.07
C VAL A 38 5.66 0.49 10.37
N GLU A 39 6.69 -0.35 10.40
CA GLU A 39 6.69 -1.67 9.77
C GLU A 39 7.24 -2.72 10.74
N PRO A 40 6.74 -3.97 10.70
CA PRO A 40 7.30 -5.06 11.49
C PRO A 40 8.80 -5.28 11.25
N GLU A 41 9.56 -5.33 12.34
CA GLU A 41 10.97 -5.74 12.35
C GLU A 41 11.09 -7.13 12.96
N TYR A 42 11.85 -7.99 12.29
CA TYR A 42 12.04 -9.39 12.67
C TYR A 42 13.47 -9.65 13.14
N ASP A 43 13.64 -10.65 13.98
CA ASP A 43 14.95 -11.14 14.40
C ASP A 43 15.11 -12.63 14.06
N PHE A 44 15.84 -12.91 12.98
CA PHE A 44 16.18 -14.26 12.53
C PHE A 44 17.54 -14.75 13.07
N SER A 45 18.16 -14.03 14.01
CA SER A 45 19.38 -14.52 14.65
C SER A 45 19.14 -15.89 15.31
N GLY A 46 20.03 -16.84 15.03
CA GLY A 46 19.91 -18.22 15.50
C GLY A 46 18.70 -18.98 14.94
N ALA A 47 18.10 -18.55 13.82
CA ALA A 47 17.13 -19.35 13.09
C ALA A 47 17.79 -20.62 12.53
N ASP A 48 17.10 -21.76 12.65
CA ASP A 48 17.45 -23.00 11.96
C ASP A 48 16.59 -23.12 10.68
N PRO A 49 17.18 -22.90 9.48
CA PRO A 49 16.43 -22.94 8.23
C PRO A 49 15.80 -24.31 7.97
N ALA A 50 16.45 -25.41 8.38
CA ALA A 50 15.93 -26.76 8.16
C ALA A 50 14.67 -27.00 9.02
N ALA A 51 14.70 -26.59 10.28
CA ALA A 51 13.53 -26.67 11.16
C ALA A 51 12.38 -25.76 10.69
N ILE A 52 12.68 -24.56 10.17
CA ILE A 52 11.65 -23.67 9.58
C ILE A 52 11.01 -24.33 8.35
N ARG A 53 11.81 -24.87 7.43
CA ARG A 53 11.29 -25.58 6.24
C ARG A 53 10.43 -26.79 6.62
N ASP A 54 10.83 -27.56 7.62
CA ASP A 54 10.06 -28.71 8.13
C ASP A 54 8.70 -28.28 8.70
N ARG A 55 8.65 -27.19 9.48
CA ARG A 55 7.38 -26.62 9.98
C ARG A 55 6.49 -26.12 8.84
N ILE A 56 7.06 -25.41 7.86
CA ILE A 56 6.33 -24.93 6.68
C ILE A 56 5.72 -26.12 5.91
N ALA A 57 6.51 -27.16 5.66
CA ALA A 57 6.06 -28.35 4.93
C ALA A 57 4.90 -29.08 5.63
N LYS A 58 4.89 -29.10 6.97
CA LYS A 58 3.83 -29.68 7.81
C LYS A 58 2.64 -28.74 8.03
N GLY A 59 2.80 -27.45 7.74
CA GLY A 59 1.77 -26.44 7.91
C GLY A 59 0.60 -26.58 6.91
N PRO A 60 -0.53 -25.91 7.17
CA PRO A 60 -1.72 -26.00 6.33
C PRO A 60 -1.47 -25.48 4.90
N PRO A 61 -2.27 -25.88 3.90
CA PRO A 61 -2.21 -25.33 2.55
C PRO A 61 -2.85 -23.93 2.51
N SER A 62 -2.24 -22.97 3.22
CA SER A 62 -2.63 -21.56 3.28
C SER A 62 -1.40 -20.71 3.59
N LEU A 63 -1.53 -19.39 3.60
CA LEU A 63 -0.46 -18.47 3.99
C LEU A 63 0.03 -18.70 5.43
N TRP A 64 -0.78 -19.37 6.27
CA TRP A 64 -0.45 -19.60 7.68
C TRP A 64 0.65 -20.65 7.89
N ARG A 65 1.00 -21.43 6.86
CA ARG A 65 2.21 -22.25 6.92
C ARG A 65 3.49 -21.44 7.10
N TYR A 66 3.47 -20.14 6.80
CA TYR A 66 4.56 -19.21 7.04
C TYR A 66 4.46 -18.46 8.37
N ALA A 67 3.71 -18.94 9.36
CA ALA A 67 3.48 -18.25 10.64
C ALA A 67 4.78 -17.73 11.29
N ASP A 68 5.87 -18.51 11.27
CA ASP A 68 7.19 -18.12 11.78
C ASP A 68 7.76 -16.82 11.17
N LEU A 69 7.32 -16.49 9.94
CA LEU A 69 7.76 -15.35 9.13
C LEU A 69 6.75 -14.19 9.14
N LEU A 70 5.66 -14.32 9.90
CA LEU A 70 4.57 -13.35 9.96
C LEU A 70 4.52 -12.65 11.33
N PRO A 71 3.95 -11.43 11.40
CA PRO A 71 3.96 -10.62 12.62
C PRO A 71 2.78 -10.90 13.57
N VAL A 72 1.96 -11.90 13.28
CA VAL A 72 0.74 -12.27 14.01
C VAL A 72 0.59 -13.78 14.04
N ALA A 73 -0.11 -14.29 15.04
CA ALA A 73 -0.46 -15.71 15.11
C ALA A 73 -1.55 -16.08 14.10
N GLU A 74 -1.60 -17.36 13.71
CA GLU A 74 -2.72 -17.89 12.94
C GLU A 74 -4.01 -17.80 13.77
N PRO A 75 -5.08 -17.17 13.24
CA PRO A 75 -6.36 -17.09 13.94
C PRO A 75 -7.08 -18.44 13.91
N ALA A 76 -7.81 -18.77 14.99
CA ALA A 76 -8.49 -20.06 15.16
C ALA A 76 -9.55 -20.38 14.08
N SER A 77 -10.05 -19.38 13.36
CA SER A 77 -10.94 -19.54 12.21
C SER A 77 -10.51 -18.58 11.12
N HIS A 78 -10.16 -19.08 9.95
CA HIS A 78 -10.06 -18.25 8.75
C HIS A 78 -10.31 -19.08 7.49
N TYR A 79 -10.57 -18.41 6.38
CA TYR A 79 -10.45 -19.08 5.09
C TYR A 79 -9.01 -19.54 4.89
N PRO A 80 -8.77 -20.64 4.16
CA PRO A 80 -7.44 -20.99 3.68
C PRO A 80 -7.01 -20.00 2.59
N VAL A 81 -6.65 -18.79 3.00
CA VAL A 81 -6.14 -17.75 2.10
C VAL A 81 -4.72 -18.10 1.69
N GLY A 82 -4.38 -17.89 0.42
CA GLY A 82 -3.07 -18.21 -0.12
C GLY A 82 -2.92 -19.67 -0.49
N TRP A 83 -1.68 -20.13 -0.53
CA TRP A 83 -1.23 -21.37 -1.16
C TRP A 83 -1.78 -21.55 -2.58
N THR A 84 -1.88 -20.44 -3.32
CA THR A 84 -2.43 -20.44 -4.67
C THR A 84 -1.46 -21.07 -5.65
N THR A 85 -1.97 -21.56 -6.78
CA THR A 85 -1.13 -22.26 -7.75
C THR A 85 -0.10 -21.33 -8.38
N LEU A 86 1.16 -21.76 -8.39
CA LEU A 86 2.19 -21.23 -9.28
C LEU A 86 2.16 -22.05 -10.57
N LEU A 87 1.47 -21.55 -11.58
CA LEU A 87 1.21 -22.25 -12.83
C LEU A 87 2.44 -22.13 -13.75
N PRO A 88 3.09 -23.22 -14.18
CA PRO A 88 3.98 -23.18 -15.32
C PRO A 88 3.21 -22.75 -16.56
N ALA A 89 3.68 -21.71 -17.25
CA ALA A 89 2.96 -21.04 -18.34
C ALA A 89 3.76 -21.06 -19.65
N PRO A 90 4.04 -22.24 -20.24
CA PRO A 90 4.90 -22.36 -21.42
C PRO A 90 4.28 -21.77 -22.69
N ARG A 91 2.94 -21.73 -22.80
CA ARG A 91 2.26 -21.17 -23.99
C ARG A 91 2.35 -19.65 -23.98
N LEU A 92 2.09 -19.05 -22.83
CA LEU A 92 2.32 -17.64 -22.56
C LEU A 92 3.79 -17.29 -22.73
N GLY A 93 4.71 -18.09 -22.17
CA GLY A 93 6.14 -17.91 -22.34
C GLY A 93 6.55 -17.81 -23.80
N ARG A 94 6.10 -18.73 -24.66
CA ARG A 94 6.35 -18.65 -26.12
C ARG A 94 5.77 -17.39 -26.77
N GLU A 95 4.54 -17.03 -26.40
CA GLU A 95 3.87 -15.82 -26.90
C GLU A 95 4.60 -14.52 -26.51
N LEU A 96 5.26 -14.52 -25.35
CA LEU A 96 5.99 -13.36 -24.83
C LEU A 96 7.50 -13.39 -25.13
N GLY A 97 8.03 -14.46 -25.71
CA GLY A 97 9.47 -14.67 -25.90
C GLY A 97 10.25 -14.95 -24.60
N ILE A 98 9.58 -15.51 -23.58
CA ILE A 98 10.15 -15.83 -22.26
C ILE A 98 10.32 -17.35 -22.14
N ALA A 99 11.56 -17.79 -21.92
CA ALA A 99 11.90 -19.21 -21.91
C ALA A 99 11.27 -20.01 -20.76
N SER A 100 11.24 -19.43 -19.55
CA SER A 100 10.65 -20.04 -18.36
C SER A 100 9.70 -19.04 -17.72
N CYS A 101 8.40 -19.28 -17.88
CA CYS A 101 7.34 -18.38 -17.45
C CYS A 101 6.42 -19.10 -16.46
N PHE A 102 6.05 -18.39 -15.40
CA PHE A 102 5.10 -18.86 -14.40
C PHE A 102 4.08 -17.77 -14.11
N VAL A 103 2.84 -18.17 -13.79
CA VAL A 103 1.76 -17.28 -13.36
C VAL A 103 1.37 -17.65 -11.93
N LYS A 104 1.52 -16.70 -11.01
CA LYS A 104 1.02 -16.84 -9.63
C LYS A 104 -0.42 -16.35 -9.58
N ASP A 105 -1.37 -17.29 -9.53
CA ASP A 105 -2.78 -16.98 -9.74
C ASP A 105 -3.56 -16.79 -8.43
N ASP A 106 -3.57 -15.54 -7.97
CA ASP A 106 -4.32 -15.13 -6.78
C ASP A 106 -5.80 -14.82 -7.04
N SER A 107 -6.30 -14.99 -8.28
CA SER A 107 -7.74 -14.86 -8.59
C SER A 107 -8.59 -15.97 -7.97
N ARG A 108 -7.94 -17.00 -7.40
CA ARG A 108 -8.57 -18.17 -6.76
C ARG A 108 -8.65 -18.08 -5.24
N ASN A 109 -8.23 -16.97 -4.65
CA ASN A 109 -8.46 -16.73 -3.22
C ASN A 109 -9.98 -16.60 -2.92
N PRO A 110 -10.40 -16.69 -1.64
CA PRO A 110 -11.83 -16.73 -1.26
C PRO A 110 -12.71 -15.59 -1.81
N SER A 111 -12.22 -14.35 -1.82
CA SER A 111 -12.89 -13.19 -2.41
C SER A 111 -12.48 -12.95 -3.87
N LEU A 112 -11.83 -13.94 -4.50
CA LEU A 112 -11.34 -13.93 -5.88
C LEU A 112 -10.26 -12.88 -6.17
N SER A 113 -9.49 -12.49 -5.14
CA SER A 113 -8.45 -11.46 -5.29
C SER A 113 -7.28 -11.66 -4.34
N PHE A 114 -6.11 -11.15 -4.72
CA PHE A 114 -4.94 -11.11 -3.86
C PHE A 114 -5.17 -10.32 -2.54
N LYS A 115 -6.19 -9.45 -2.49
CA LYS A 115 -6.52 -8.64 -1.31
C LYS A 115 -6.91 -9.47 -0.09
N ASP A 116 -7.28 -10.74 -0.28
CA ASP A 116 -7.50 -11.66 0.83
C ASP A 116 -6.24 -11.83 1.69
N ARG A 117 -5.05 -11.88 1.08
CA ARG A 117 -3.79 -12.08 1.83
C ARG A 117 -3.50 -10.95 2.82
N PRO A 118 -3.41 -9.67 2.42
CA PRO A 118 -3.17 -8.61 3.38
C PRO A 118 -4.34 -8.42 4.36
N VAL A 119 -5.59 -8.70 3.95
CA VAL A 119 -6.74 -8.70 4.88
C VAL A 119 -6.65 -9.81 5.92
N ALA A 120 -6.15 -11.00 5.58
CA ALA A 120 -5.96 -12.10 6.54
C ALA A 120 -5.05 -11.70 7.72
N LEU A 121 -3.96 -11.00 7.43
CA LEU A 121 -3.03 -10.50 8.45
C LEU A 121 -3.64 -9.36 9.27
N ALA A 122 -4.39 -8.46 8.62
CA ALA A 122 -5.12 -7.41 9.32
C ALA A 122 -6.19 -8.00 10.26
N LEU A 123 -6.93 -9.00 9.80
CA LEU A 123 -7.94 -9.72 10.58
C LEU A 123 -7.31 -10.42 11.79
N ALA A 124 -6.23 -11.18 11.58
CA ALA A 124 -5.55 -11.85 12.69
C ALA A 124 -5.11 -10.84 13.75
N ARG A 125 -4.57 -9.69 13.33
CA ARG A 125 -4.25 -8.61 14.26
C ARG A 125 -5.49 -8.04 14.96
N ALA A 126 -6.59 -7.84 14.24
CA ALA A 126 -7.83 -7.34 14.83
C ALA A 126 -8.34 -8.29 15.93
N LEU A 127 -8.27 -9.59 15.71
CA LEU A 127 -8.66 -10.63 16.67
C LEU A 127 -7.72 -10.64 17.90
N GLU A 128 -6.40 -10.53 17.72
CA GLU A 128 -5.43 -10.40 18.82
C GLU A 128 -5.72 -9.18 19.70
N LEU A 129 -6.19 -8.09 19.10
CA LEU A 129 -6.56 -6.86 19.78
C LEU A 129 -7.96 -6.90 20.40
N GLY A 130 -8.72 -7.99 20.21
CA GLY A 130 -10.09 -8.13 20.71
C GLY A 130 -11.10 -7.21 20.03
N LEU A 131 -10.84 -6.81 18.79
CA LEU A 131 -11.76 -5.95 18.02
C LEU A 131 -12.94 -6.77 17.50
N ASP A 132 -14.14 -6.17 17.54
CA ASP A 132 -15.37 -6.77 17.02
C ASP A 132 -15.74 -6.26 15.61
N THR A 133 -14.96 -5.31 15.07
CA THR A 133 -15.26 -4.57 13.84
C THR A 133 -14.02 -4.33 13.01
N ILE A 134 -14.11 -4.63 11.71
CA ILE A 134 -13.12 -4.22 10.72
C ILE A 134 -13.74 -3.33 9.64
N ALA A 135 -12.95 -2.38 9.14
CA ALA A 135 -13.43 -1.38 8.20
C ALA A 135 -12.42 -1.06 7.10
N CYS A 136 -12.90 -0.53 5.98
CA CYS A 136 -12.04 0.01 4.93
C CYS A 136 -12.69 1.15 4.14
N ALA A 137 -11.84 2.01 3.57
CA ALA A 137 -12.22 2.99 2.56
C ALA A 137 -11.89 2.45 1.15
N SER A 138 -12.82 1.72 0.53
CA SER A 138 -12.59 1.09 -0.76
C SER A 138 -13.90 0.76 -1.48
N THR A 139 -13.85 0.76 -2.82
CA THR A 139 -14.96 0.43 -3.72
C THR A 139 -14.68 -0.83 -4.55
N GLY A 140 -13.63 -1.60 -4.24
CA GLY A 140 -13.18 -2.71 -5.08
C GLY A 140 -12.78 -3.95 -4.28
N ASN A 141 -11.78 -4.69 -4.76
CA ASN A 141 -11.34 -5.97 -4.20
C ASN A 141 -11.08 -5.94 -2.69
N LEU A 142 -10.56 -4.82 -2.15
CA LEU A 142 -10.34 -4.67 -0.71
C LEU A 142 -11.65 -4.69 0.09
N ALA A 143 -12.71 -4.03 -0.41
CA ALA A 143 -14.02 -4.06 0.22
C ALA A 143 -14.61 -5.47 0.26
N GLY A 144 -14.46 -6.22 -0.84
CA GLY A 144 -14.87 -7.63 -0.91
C GLY A 144 -14.12 -8.51 0.09
N ALA A 145 -12.79 -8.40 0.14
CA ALA A 145 -11.95 -9.17 1.05
C ALA A 145 -12.26 -8.87 2.53
N VAL A 146 -12.43 -7.59 2.90
CA VAL A 146 -12.80 -7.18 4.26
C VAL A 146 -14.16 -7.73 4.64
N ALA A 147 -15.16 -7.59 3.77
CA ALA A 147 -16.50 -8.07 4.03
C ALA A 147 -16.54 -9.60 4.19
N ALA A 148 -15.86 -10.34 3.29
CA ALA A 148 -15.76 -11.80 3.36
C ALA A 148 -15.04 -12.27 4.64
N ALA A 149 -13.93 -11.63 4.99
CA ALA A 149 -13.15 -11.96 6.18
C ALA A 149 -13.95 -11.71 7.47
N ALA A 150 -14.68 -10.60 7.56
CA ALA A 150 -15.53 -10.28 8.69
C ALA A 150 -16.68 -11.28 8.85
N ALA A 151 -17.39 -11.55 7.75
CA ALA A 151 -18.54 -12.46 7.73
C ALA A 151 -18.16 -13.86 8.24
N ARG A 152 -17.00 -14.38 7.80
CA ARG A 152 -16.49 -15.69 8.23
C ARG A 152 -16.15 -15.76 9.72
N ASN A 153 -15.85 -14.62 10.34
CA ASN A 153 -15.37 -14.52 11.72
C ASN A 153 -16.41 -13.93 12.68
N GLY A 154 -17.62 -13.65 12.21
CA GLY A 154 -18.67 -13.04 13.03
C GLY A 154 -18.34 -11.60 13.46
N LEU A 155 -17.46 -10.91 12.73
CA LEU A 155 -17.15 -9.50 12.96
C LEU A 155 -18.11 -8.60 12.18
N ARG A 156 -18.28 -7.36 12.66
CA ARG A 156 -18.94 -6.32 11.87
C ARG A 156 -17.98 -5.82 10.78
N ALA A 157 -18.51 -5.55 9.58
CA ALA A 157 -17.77 -4.94 8.49
C ALA A 157 -18.39 -3.60 8.08
N PHE A 158 -17.56 -2.57 7.98
CA PHE A 158 -17.94 -1.27 7.41
C PHE A 158 -17.13 -0.93 6.16
N VAL A 159 -17.82 -0.61 5.08
CA VAL A 159 -17.19 -0.23 3.80
C VAL A 159 -17.60 1.19 3.46
N PHE A 160 -16.63 2.11 3.48
CA PHE A 160 -16.84 3.52 3.21
C PHE A 160 -16.54 3.85 1.75
N VAL A 161 -17.51 4.48 1.08
CA VAL A 161 -17.44 4.80 -0.34
C VAL A 161 -17.99 6.19 -0.63
N PRO A 162 -17.53 6.89 -1.68
CA PRO A 162 -18.21 8.06 -2.19
C PRO A 162 -19.68 7.74 -2.52
N ALA A 163 -20.60 8.67 -2.26
CA ALA A 163 -22.03 8.49 -2.54
C ALA A 163 -22.33 8.24 -4.02
N THR A 164 -21.44 8.69 -4.91
CA THR A 164 -21.50 8.50 -6.36
C THR A 164 -21.03 7.11 -6.83
N THR A 165 -20.64 6.23 -5.92
CA THR A 165 -20.15 4.89 -6.28
C THR A 165 -21.28 4.04 -6.87
N ASP A 166 -20.97 3.40 -8.01
CA ASP A 166 -21.86 2.47 -8.71
C ASP A 166 -22.26 1.28 -7.81
N GLU A 167 -23.53 0.87 -7.85
CA GLU A 167 -24.03 -0.24 -7.04
C GLU A 167 -23.29 -1.55 -7.30
N GLY A 168 -22.98 -1.85 -8.58
CA GLY A 168 -22.26 -3.06 -8.95
C GLY A 168 -20.89 -3.20 -8.27
N LYS A 169 -20.24 -2.08 -7.92
CA LYS A 169 -18.93 -2.08 -7.23
C LYS A 169 -19.02 -2.43 -5.75
N ILE A 170 -20.15 -2.09 -5.11
CA ILE A 170 -20.37 -2.35 -3.68
C ILE A 170 -21.20 -3.61 -3.43
N ALA A 171 -21.84 -4.16 -4.47
CA ALA A 171 -22.71 -5.32 -4.37
C ALA A 171 -22.01 -6.54 -3.74
N GLY A 172 -20.75 -6.80 -4.08
CA GLY A 172 -19.99 -7.90 -3.49
C GLY A 172 -19.80 -7.75 -1.98
N ALA A 173 -19.43 -6.55 -1.51
CA ALA A 173 -19.28 -6.29 -0.08
C ALA A 173 -20.63 -6.38 0.66
N ALA A 174 -21.69 -5.83 0.06
CA ALA A 174 -23.04 -5.91 0.63
C ALA A 174 -23.57 -7.36 0.70
N ALA A 175 -23.26 -8.20 -0.29
CA ALA A 175 -23.65 -9.62 -0.31
C ALA A 175 -23.01 -10.42 0.84
N TYR A 176 -21.80 -10.04 1.28
CA TYR A 176 -21.17 -10.60 2.48
C TYR A 176 -21.73 -10.02 3.80
N GLY A 177 -22.69 -9.09 3.74
CA GLY A 177 -23.30 -8.48 4.93
C GLY A 177 -22.57 -7.26 5.49
N ALA A 178 -21.64 -6.67 4.74
CA ALA A 178 -21.01 -5.42 5.18
C ALA A 178 -22.00 -4.25 5.17
N THR A 179 -21.89 -3.38 6.18
CA THR A 179 -22.57 -2.09 6.20
C THR A 179 -21.84 -1.13 5.25
N VAL A 180 -22.44 -0.86 4.09
CA VAL A 180 -21.87 0.09 3.12
C VAL A 180 -22.30 1.51 3.48
N VAL A 181 -21.34 2.35 3.86
CA VAL A 181 -21.55 3.74 4.23
C VAL A 181 -21.21 4.63 3.03
N ARG A 182 -22.24 5.20 2.41
CA ARG A 182 -22.11 6.18 1.33
C ARG A 182 -21.89 7.57 1.89
N VAL A 183 -20.70 8.13 1.63
CA VAL A 183 -20.30 9.45 2.12
C VAL A 183 -20.49 10.50 1.03
N LEU A 184 -21.20 11.58 1.34
CA LEU A 184 -21.31 12.74 0.46
C LEU A 184 -19.95 13.47 0.40
N GLY A 185 -19.09 13.05 -0.53
CA GLY A 185 -17.77 13.63 -0.71
C GLY A 185 -16.89 12.88 -1.70
N THR A 186 -15.70 13.44 -1.93
CA THR A 186 -14.64 12.84 -2.74
C THR A 186 -13.99 11.65 -2.01
N TYR A 187 -13.20 10.85 -2.74
CA TYR A 187 -12.42 9.76 -2.14
C TYR A 187 -11.51 10.23 -1.00
N ASP A 188 -10.90 11.41 -1.13
CA ASP A 188 -10.08 11.99 -0.06
C ASP A 188 -10.92 12.35 1.17
N GLN A 189 -12.11 12.91 0.98
CA GLN A 189 -13.02 13.21 2.08
C GLN A 189 -13.51 11.94 2.79
N VAL A 190 -13.72 10.85 2.05
CA VAL A 190 -14.02 9.52 2.63
C VAL A 190 -12.87 9.01 3.48
N ASN A 191 -11.63 9.06 2.96
CA ASN A 191 -10.44 8.65 3.72
C ASN A 191 -10.26 9.49 4.99
N ARG A 192 -10.53 10.80 4.92
CA ARG A 192 -10.50 11.69 6.11
C ARG A 192 -11.53 11.31 7.15
N LEU A 193 -12.75 11.00 6.74
CA LEU A 193 -13.77 10.51 7.66
C LEU A 193 -13.32 9.22 8.35
N CYS A 194 -12.78 8.27 7.58
CA CYS A 194 -12.29 7.00 8.10
C CYS A 194 -11.16 7.18 9.13
N ALA A 195 -10.24 8.11 8.88
CA ALA A 195 -9.16 8.42 9.82
C ALA A 195 -9.70 8.97 11.16
N ARG A 196 -10.82 9.71 11.17
CA ARG A 196 -11.46 10.16 12.41
C ARG A 196 -12.16 9.00 13.13
N LEU A 197 -12.94 8.21 12.41
CA LEU A 197 -13.68 7.07 12.97
C LEU A 197 -12.74 6.02 13.56
N ALA A 198 -11.56 5.83 12.97
CA ALA A 198 -10.53 4.95 13.50
C ALA A 198 -10.13 5.28 14.95
N ASP A 199 -10.10 6.56 15.31
CA ASP A 199 -9.71 7.01 16.64
C ASP A 199 -10.89 7.03 17.62
N GLU A 200 -12.11 7.28 17.15
CA GLU A 200 -13.30 7.48 18.01
C GLU A 200 -14.02 6.16 18.32
N GLU A 201 -14.08 5.23 17.37
CA GLU A 201 -14.90 4.02 17.46
C GLU A 201 -14.12 2.77 17.88
N GLY A 202 -12.78 2.85 17.92
CA GLY A 202 -11.92 1.70 18.22
C GLY A 202 -11.98 0.59 17.16
N TRP A 203 -12.39 0.88 15.93
CA TRP A 203 -12.50 -0.10 14.85
C TRP A 203 -11.16 -0.43 14.18
N GLY A 204 -11.05 -1.66 13.67
CA GLY A 204 -9.91 -2.13 12.90
C GLY A 204 -9.99 -1.70 11.44
N PHE A 205 -9.51 -0.49 11.12
CA PHE A 205 -9.37 -0.06 9.73
C PHE A 205 -8.19 -0.77 9.06
N VAL A 206 -8.47 -1.69 8.15
CA VAL A 206 -7.44 -2.57 7.57
C VAL A 206 -6.35 -1.80 6.83
N ASN A 207 -6.72 -0.70 6.17
CA ASN A 207 -5.81 0.15 5.41
C ASN A 207 -5.28 1.35 6.21
N PHE A 208 -5.60 1.45 7.51
CA PHE A 208 -5.12 2.52 8.39
C PHE A 208 -4.55 1.96 9.71
N THR A 209 -5.40 1.62 10.69
CA THR A 209 -4.98 1.21 12.03
C THR A 209 -4.33 -0.17 12.06
N LEU A 210 -4.63 -1.03 11.08
CA LEU A 210 -4.02 -2.35 10.95
C LEU A 210 -2.97 -2.38 9.82
N ARG A 211 -2.68 -1.24 9.18
CA ARG A 211 -1.80 -1.14 8.01
C ARG A 211 -0.41 -1.78 8.19
N PRO A 212 0.28 -1.64 9.35
CA PRO A 212 1.59 -2.27 9.54
C PRO A 212 1.57 -3.78 9.35
N TYR A 213 0.48 -4.44 9.74
CA TYR A 213 0.30 -5.89 9.65
C TYR A 213 -0.34 -6.28 8.32
N TYR A 214 -1.30 -5.50 7.82
CA TYR A 214 -1.96 -5.69 6.53
C TYR A 214 -0.94 -5.90 5.41
N ALA A 215 0.04 -5.00 5.28
CA ALA A 215 1.00 -5.07 4.17
C ALA A 215 1.84 -6.37 4.19
N GLU A 216 2.06 -6.98 5.36
CA GLU A 216 2.88 -8.19 5.50
C GLU A 216 2.24 -9.41 4.82
N GLY A 217 0.92 -9.43 4.64
CA GLY A 217 0.26 -10.51 3.92
C GLY A 217 0.71 -10.61 2.47
N SER A 218 1.11 -9.49 1.85
CA SER A 218 1.65 -9.49 0.48
C SER A 218 2.97 -10.24 0.34
N LYS A 219 3.77 -10.37 1.41
CA LYS A 219 5.04 -11.12 1.38
C LYS A 219 4.84 -12.60 1.06
N THR A 220 3.69 -13.15 1.50
CA THR A 220 3.37 -14.58 1.38
C THR A 220 3.31 -15.05 -0.07
N ILE A 221 3.04 -14.15 -1.02
CA ILE A 221 3.09 -14.45 -2.45
C ILE A 221 4.49 -14.92 -2.84
N LEU A 222 5.54 -14.21 -2.44
CA LEU A 222 6.91 -14.61 -2.77
C LEU A 222 7.37 -15.81 -1.94
N PHE A 223 6.94 -15.94 -0.68
CA PHE A 223 7.23 -17.13 0.12
C PHE A 223 6.72 -18.40 -0.56
N GLU A 224 5.48 -18.37 -1.05
CA GLU A 224 4.90 -19.46 -1.82
C GLU A 224 5.64 -19.71 -3.12
N CYS A 225 5.94 -18.66 -3.89
CA CYS A 225 6.71 -18.82 -5.12
C CYS A 225 8.07 -19.48 -4.85
N ALA A 226 8.78 -19.05 -3.80
CA ALA A 226 10.07 -19.63 -3.43
C ALA A 226 9.92 -21.11 -3.04
N GLU A 227 8.95 -21.45 -2.18
CA GLU A 227 8.70 -22.83 -1.77
C GLU A 227 8.31 -23.71 -2.97
N GLN A 228 7.37 -23.25 -3.81
CA GLN A 228 6.89 -23.97 -4.99
C GLN A 228 7.97 -24.14 -6.08
N LEU A 229 9.01 -23.31 -6.06
CA LEU A 229 10.20 -23.43 -6.91
C LEU A 229 11.36 -24.19 -6.24
N GLY A 230 11.08 -24.89 -5.12
CA GLY A 230 12.09 -25.69 -4.41
C GLY A 230 13.06 -24.83 -3.60
N TRP A 231 12.55 -23.84 -2.89
CA TRP A 231 13.32 -22.87 -2.09
C TRP A 231 14.30 -22.03 -2.92
N ARG A 232 13.84 -21.59 -4.10
CA ARG A 232 14.60 -20.73 -5.01
C ARG A 232 13.78 -19.50 -5.40
N LEU A 233 14.43 -18.34 -5.40
CA LEU A 233 13.81 -17.13 -5.95
C LEU A 233 13.77 -17.21 -7.49
N PRO A 234 12.71 -16.72 -8.14
CA PRO A 234 12.72 -16.54 -9.59
C PRO A 234 13.75 -15.47 -9.97
N GLY A 235 14.30 -15.50 -11.19
CA GLY A 235 15.25 -14.46 -11.62
C GLY A 235 14.60 -13.09 -11.84
N HIS A 236 13.32 -13.09 -12.22
CA HIS A 236 12.53 -11.89 -12.50
C HIS A 236 11.12 -12.04 -11.95
N VAL A 237 10.52 -10.94 -11.48
CA VAL A 237 9.10 -10.85 -11.17
C VAL A 237 8.52 -9.56 -11.74
N VAL A 238 7.35 -9.65 -12.36
CA VAL A 238 6.60 -8.49 -12.88
C VAL A 238 5.38 -8.28 -11.99
N ILE A 239 5.30 -7.11 -11.34
CA ILE A 239 4.32 -6.83 -10.29
C ILE A 239 3.41 -5.68 -10.74
N PRO A 240 2.08 -5.85 -10.69
CA PRO A 240 1.17 -4.73 -10.94
C PRO A 240 1.24 -3.71 -9.79
N VAL A 241 1.36 -2.43 -10.12
CA VAL A 241 1.56 -1.37 -9.13
C VAL A 241 0.36 -0.43 -9.08
N GLY A 242 -0.41 -0.53 -7.99
CA GLY A 242 -1.33 0.51 -7.52
C GLY A 242 -0.64 1.35 -6.46
N SER A 243 -0.82 1.01 -5.17
CA SER A 243 -0.24 1.75 -4.04
C SER A 243 1.28 1.56 -3.87
N GLY A 244 1.85 0.51 -4.45
CA GLY A 244 3.27 0.12 -4.28
C GLY A 244 3.53 -0.90 -3.17
N ALA A 245 2.53 -1.21 -2.34
CA ALA A 245 2.73 -2.08 -1.17
C ALA A 245 3.15 -3.51 -1.56
N LEU A 246 2.52 -4.12 -2.57
CA LEU A 246 2.88 -5.47 -3.04
C LEU A 246 4.34 -5.53 -3.56
N LEU A 247 4.75 -4.51 -4.31
CA LEU A 247 6.10 -4.46 -4.88
C LEU A 247 7.14 -4.33 -3.78
N THR A 248 6.97 -3.37 -2.87
CA THR A 248 7.89 -3.17 -1.75
C THR A 248 7.94 -4.40 -0.82
N ARG A 249 6.80 -5.02 -0.56
CA ARG A 249 6.72 -6.25 0.26
C ARG A 249 7.32 -7.47 -0.41
N THR A 250 7.38 -7.50 -1.74
CA THR A 250 8.12 -8.56 -2.46
C THR A 250 9.63 -8.45 -2.20
N ALA A 251 10.18 -7.23 -2.15
CA ALA A 251 11.58 -7.03 -1.75
C ALA A 251 11.83 -7.38 -0.28
N THR A 252 10.93 -6.95 0.62
CA THR A 252 10.98 -7.34 2.04
C THR A 252 10.96 -8.86 2.21
N ALA A 253 10.09 -9.55 1.46
CA ALA A 253 10.00 -11.01 1.49
C ALA A 253 11.30 -11.68 1.02
N ALA A 254 11.91 -11.18 -0.06
CA ALA A 254 13.17 -11.73 -0.56
C ALA A 254 14.31 -11.56 0.46
N ALA A 255 14.45 -10.37 1.05
CA ALA A 255 15.42 -10.11 2.11
C ALA A 255 15.18 -11.03 3.32
N GLN A 256 13.93 -11.14 3.77
CA GLN A 256 13.56 -11.99 4.89
C GLN A 256 13.84 -13.48 4.66
N LEU A 257 13.58 -14.00 3.46
CA LEU A 257 13.92 -15.39 3.12
C LEU A 257 15.44 -15.62 3.15
N ARG A 258 16.24 -14.65 2.71
CA ARG A 258 17.71 -14.71 2.75
C ARG A 258 18.23 -14.63 4.19
N ASP A 259 17.73 -13.69 4.97
CA ASP A 259 18.11 -13.50 6.38
C ASP A 259 17.77 -14.74 7.24
N ALA A 260 16.67 -15.42 6.91
CA ALA A 260 16.28 -16.69 7.52
C ALA A 260 17.04 -17.91 6.97
N GLY A 261 17.96 -17.74 6.02
CA GLY A 261 18.71 -18.82 5.37
C GLY A 261 17.85 -19.78 4.54
N LEU A 262 16.63 -19.37 4.18
CA LEU A 262 15.66 -20.21 3.47
C LEU A 262 15.89 -20.24 1.96
N VAL A 263 16.60 -19.26 1.40
CA VAL A 263 16.95 -19.22 -0.03
C VAL A 263 18.39 -18.74 -0.18
N GLU A 264 19.05 -19.13 -1.27
CA GLU A 264 20.37 -18.60 -1.63
C GLU A 264 20.29 -17.13 -2.05
N ASP A 265 21.40 -16.41 -1.89
CA ASP A 265 21.53 -15.04 -2.39
C ASP A 265 21.80 -15.01 -3.90
N THR A 266 20.75 -15.27 -4.67
CA THR A 266 20.78 -15.22 -6.14
C THR A 266 20.19 -13.90 -6.66
N PRO A 267 20.61 -13.41 -7.84
CA PRO A 267 20.00 -12.25 -8.48
C PRO A 267 18.48 -12.41 -8.60
N PHE A 268 17.75 -11.40 -8.14
CA PHE A 268 16.29 -11.33 -8.18
C PHE A 268 15.86 -9.92 -8.58
N ARG A 269 15.30 -9.77 -9.78
CA ARG A 269 14.94 -8.47 -10.36
C ARG A 269 13.43 -8.24 -10.24
N ILE A 270 13.05 -7.07 -9.72
CA ILE A 270 11.66 -6.71 -9.49
C ILE A 270 11.25 -5.64 -10.50
N HIS A 271 10.21 -5.93 -11.28
CA HIS A 271 9.71 -5.04 -12.32
C HIS A 271 8.32 -4.50 -12.01
N ALA A 272 8.07 -3.23 -12.30
CA ALA A 272 6.75 -2.62 -12.16
C ALA A 272 5.93 -2.69 -13.46
N ALA A 273 4.64 -2.94 -13.30
CA ALA A 273 3.65 -2.93 -14.37
C ALA A 273 2.53 -1.95 -14.01
N GLN A 274 2.33 -0.91 -14.83
CA GLN A 274 1.26 0.07 -14.65
C GLN A 274 0.51 0.33 -15.97
N PRO A 275 -0.79 0.67 -15.91
CA PRO A 275 -1.49 1.22 -17.06
C PRO A 275 -0.97 2.63 -17.38
N ALA A 276 -0.83 2.97 -18.66
CA ALA A 276 -0.28 4.26 -19.11
C ALA A 276 -1.09 5.47 -18.63
N GLY A 277 -2.41 5.31 -18.44
CA GLY A 277 -3.26 6.37 -17.90
C GLY A 277 -3.14 6.59 -16.38
N CYS A 278 -2.31 5.78 -15.69
CA CYS A 278 -1.96 5.97 -14.28
C CYS A 278 -0.63 5.26 -13.97
N ALA A 279 0.48 5.80 -14.48
CA ALA A 279 1.82 5.20 -14.39
C ALA A 279 2.86 5.96 -13.53
N PRO A 280 2.50 6.56 -12.36
CA PRO A 280 3.41 7.45 -11.64
C PRO A 280 4.72 6.79 -11.18
N VAL A 281 4.75 5.48 -10.90
CA VAL A 281 5.96 4.72 -10.53
C VAL A 281 6.74 4.28 -11.75
N SER A 282 6.07 3.75 -12.77
CA SER A 282 6.72 3.33 -14.01
C SER A 282 7.38 4.52 -14.72
N ASP A 283 6.68 5.66 -14.82
CA ASP A 283 7.23 6.88 -15.43
C ASP A 283 8.44 7.40 -14.65
N ALA A 284 8.40 7.35 -13.32
CA ALA A 284 9.50 7.76 -12.47
C ALA A 284 10.76 6.90 -12.70
N VAL A 285 10.60 5.58 -12.86
CA VAL A 285 11.68 4.65 -13.22
C VAL A 285 12.22 4.94 -14.62
N LEU A 286 11.34 5.10 -15.62
CA LEU A 286 11.72 5.28 -17.02
C LEU A 286 12.36 6.64 -17.32
N ASP A 287 11.96 7.70 -16.61
CA ASP A 287 12.51 9.06 -16.75
C ASP A 287 13.87 9.26 -16.05
N GLY A 288 14.52 8.18 -15.59
CA GLY A 288 15.81 8.25 -14.92
C GLY A 288 15.72 8.24 -13.40
N TYR A 289 14.77 7.50 -12.84
CA TYR A 289 14.64 7.19 -11.41
C TYR A 289 14.50 8.43 -10.51
N ARG A 290 13.61 9.35 -10.89
CA ARG A 290 13.24 10.52 -10.07
C ARG A 290 12.13 10.19 -9.06
N GLU A 291 11.78 11.16 -8.22
CA GLU A 291 10.60 11.05 -7.34
C GLU A 291 9.29 10.88 -8.13
N VAL A 292 8.34 10.18 -7.50
CA VAL A 292 7.04 9.92 -8.07
C VAL A 292 6.24 11.20 -8.20
N ARG A 293 5.73 11.47 -9.41
CA ARG A 293 4.85 12.61 -9.66
C ARG A 293 3.39 12.15 -9.63
N PRO A 294 2.54 12.74 -8.77
CA PRO A 294 1.14 12.36 -8.71
C PRO A 294 0.38 12.55 -10.03
N VAL A 295 -0.50 11.62 -10.37
CA VAL A 295 -1.46 11.73 -11.47
C VAL A 295 -2.80 12.19 -10.90
N ARG A 296 -3.23 13.41 -11.25
CA ARG A 296 -4.44 14.02 -10.67
C ARG A 296 -5.72 13.28 -11.05
N THR A 297 -5.84 12.86 -12.31
CA THR A 297 -7.03 12.19 -12.85
C THR A 297 -6.62 10.89 -13.53
N PRO A 298 -6.52 9.78 -12.79
CA PRO A 298 -6.24 8.46 -13.37
C PRO A 298 -7.35 8.02 -14.34
N GLU A 299 -6.98 7.70 -15.58
CA GLU A 299 -7.90 7.24 -16.62
C GLU A 299 -7.43 5.92 -17.22
N THR A 300 -8.04 4.82 -16.80
CA THR A 300 -7.69 3.48 -17.32
C THR A 300 -8.81 2.48 -17.07
N VAL A 301 -8.91 1.45 -17.92
CA VAL A 301 -9.73 0.25 -17.68
C VAL A 301 -9.25 -0.54 -16.44
N ALA A 302 -7.98 -0.46 -16.06
CA ALA A 302 -7.41 -1.12 -14.89
C ALA A 302 -7.66 -0.33 -13.60
N ARG A 303 -8.94 -0.22 -13.22
CA ARG A 303 -9.41 0.59 -12.07
C ARG A 303 -8.76 0.22 -10.74
N SER A 304 -8.42 -1.04 -10.51
CA SER A 304 -7.72 -1.51 -9.31
C SER A 304 -6.28 -0.98 -9.18
N LEU A 305 -5.70 -0.46 -10.26
CA LEU A 305 -4.37 0.16 -10.29
C LEU A 305 -4.41 1.68 -10.50
N ALA A 306 -5.60 2.28 -10.57
CA ALA A 306 -5.80 3.71 -10.83
C ALA A 306 -5.52 4.58 -9.59
N ILE A 307 -4.34 4.43 -8.99
CA ILE A 307 -3.89 5.16 -7.80
C ILE A 307 -2.88 6.21 -8.23
N GLY A 308 -3.36 7.44 -8.41
CA GLY A 308 -2.55 8.56 -8.87
C GLY A 308 -1.49 9.03 -7.88
N THR A 309 -1.65 8.71 -6.60
CA THR A 309 -0.72 9.12 -5.53
C THR A 309 -0.34 7.92 -4.65
N PRO A 310 0.56 7.05 -5.14
CA PRO A 310 0.87 5.80 -4.47
C PRO A 310 1.63 6.03 -3.15
N ALA A 311 1.12 5.50 -2.04
CA ALA A 311 1.73 5.65 -0.71
C ALA A 311 3.17 5.11 -0.64
N ASP A 312 3.43 3.99 -1.30
CA ASP A 312 4.75 3.35 -1.35
C ASP A 312 5.44 3.63 -2.70
N GLY A 313 5.08 4.73 -3.36
CA GLY A 313 5.55 5.13 -4.68
C GLY A 313 7.07 5.21 -4.79
N ASP A 314 7.72 6.15 -4.11
CA ASP A 314 9.19 6.28 -4.25
C ASP A 314 9.92 5.11 -3.59
N GLY A 315 9.33 4.46 -2.58
CA GLY A 315 9.85 3.19 -2.06
C GLY A 315 9.89 2.10 -3.15
N SER A 316 8.88 2.06 -4.02
CA SER A 316 8.84 1.15 -5.16
C SER A 316 9.93 1.48 -6.18
N VAL A 317 10.15 2.77 -6.48
CA VAL A 317 11.24 3.21 -7.38
C VAL A 317 12.61 2.78 -6.85
N THR A 318 12.86 2.97 -5.54
CA THR A 318 14.10 2.55 -4.88
C THR A 318 14.30 1.04 -5.01
N VAL A 319 13.29 0.23 -4.68
CA VAL A 319 13.35 -1.23 -4.75
C VAL A 319 13.62 -1.73 -6.18
N ILE A 320 12.93 -1.17 -7.18
CA ILE A 320 13.13 -1.55 -8.59
C ILE A 320 14.59 -1.27 -8.99
N ARG A 321 15.12 -0.10 -8.62
CA ARG A 321 16.49 0.30 -8.91
C ARG A 321 17.51 -0.63 -8.24
N GLU A 322 17.37 -0.88 -6.94
CA GLU A 322 18.29 -1.70 -6.16
C GLU A 322 18.28 -3.16 -6.61
N SER A 323 17.13 -3.69 -7.01
CA SER A 323 17.03 -5.03 -7.60
C SER A 323 17.57 -5.11 -9.03
N GLY A 324 17.93 -3.99 -9.66
CA GLY A 324 18.31 -3.93 -11.07
C GLY A 324 17.16 -4.30 -12.02
N GLY A 325 15.92 -4.08 -11.58
CA GLY A 325 14.71 -4.24 -12.38
C GLY A 325 14.43 -3.03 -13.26
N SER A 326 13.21 -2.98 -13.81
CA SER A 326 12.74 -1.91 -14.68
C SER A 326 11.23 -1.76 -14.56
N ALA A 327 10.60 -0.96 -15.41
CA ALA A 327 9.15 -0.76 -15.39
C ALA A 327 8.56 -0.69 -16.79
N ALA A 328 7.26 -0.93 -16.89
CA ALA A 328 6.49 -0.69 -18.11
C ALA A 328 5.18 0.05 -17.79
N SER A 329 4.77 0.88 -18.75
CA SER A 329 3.49 1.57 -18.79
C SER A 329 2.77 1.17 -20.08
N VAL A 330 1.63 0.49 -19.98
CA VAL A 330 0.96 -0.14 -21.13
C VAL A 330 -0.41 0.48 -21.42
N SER A 331 -0.80 0.56 -22.69
CA SER A 331 -2.08 1.16 -23.08
C SER A 331 -3.27 0.29 -22.65
N ASP A 332 -4.46 0.87 -22.49
CA ASP A 332 -5.67 0.10 -22.17
C ASP A 332 -5.99 -0.97 -23.23
N ALA A 333 -5.64 -0.73 -24.51
CA ALA A 333 -5.76 -1.73 -25.56
C ALA A 333 -4.83 -2.93 -25.31
N ASP A 334 -3.57 -2.68 -24.94
CA ASP A 334 -2.60 -3.72 -24.58
C ASP A 334 -3.04 -4.47 -23.31
N VAL A 335 -3.67 -3.77 -22.36
CA VAL A 335 -4.22 -4.39 -21.15
C VAL A 335 -5.31 -5.41 -21.50
N LEU A 336 -6.25 -5.04 -22.36
CA LEU A 336 -7.31 -5.93 -22.80
C LEU A 336 -6.76 -7.11 -23.63
N ASP A 337 -5.79 -6.87 -24.51
CA ASP A 337 -5.09 -7.95 -25.22
C ASP A 337 -4.37 -8.87 -24.23
N GLY A 338 -3.66 -8.32 -23.24
CA GLY A 338 -2.98 -9.08 -22.20
C GLY A 338 -3.91 -10.00 -21.42
N CYS A 339 -5.12 -9.53 -21.07
CA CYS A 339 -6.14 -10.38 -20.46
C CYS A 339 -6.56 -11.53 -21.39
N ALA A 340 -6.79 -11.21 -22.67
CA ALA A 340 -7.24 -12.17 -23.66
C ALA A 340 -6.15 -13.21 -24.00
N VAL A 341 -4.89 -12.79 -24.05
CA VAL A 341 -3.71 -13.66 -24.20
C VAL A 341 -3.60 -14.60 -23.02
N LEU A 342 -3.67 -14.10 -21.78
CA LEU A 342 -3.62 -14.93 -20.58
C LEU A 342 -4.72 -16.00 -20.58
N ALA A 343 -5.95 -15.61 -20.92
CA ALA A 343 -7.08 -16.52 -20.99
C ALA A 343 -6.91 -17.60 -22.08
N ARG A 344 -6.50 -17.22 -23.30
CA ARG A 344 -6.36 -18.16 -24.43
C ARG A 344 -5.10 -19.04 -24.34
N THR A 345 -4.07 -18.61 -23.62
CA THR A 345 -2.82 -19.37 -23.49
C THR A 345 -2.83 -20.31 -22.30
N GLU A 346 -3.34 -19.85 -21.15
CA GLU A 346 -3.24 -20.57 -19.87
C GLU A 346 -4.59 -20.86 -19.20
N GLY A 347 -5.71 -20.42 -19.80
CA GLY A 347 -7.05 -20.65 -19.21
C GLY A 347 -7.30 -19.85 -17.92
N VAL A 348 -6.56 -18.75 -17.71
CA VAL A 348 -6.69 -17.87 -16.54
C VAL A 348 -7.44 -16.60 -16.94
N LEU A 349 -8.63 -16.41 -16.37
CA LEU A 349 -9.45 -15.22 -16.59
C LEU A 349 -9.19 -14.22 -15.46
N ALA A 350 -8.30 -13.25 -15.71
CA ALA A 350 -7.98 -12.21 -14.76
C ALA A 350 -8.77 -10.91 -15.02
N GLU A 351 -8.94 -10.09 -13.98
CA GLU A 351 -9.33 -8.69 -14.15
C GLU A 351 -8.26 -7.90 -14.95
N PRO A 352 -8.55 -6.66 -15.39
CA PRO A 352 -7.59 -5.87 -16.17
C PRO A 352 -6.20 -5.71 -15.56
N ALA A 353 -6.06 -5.74 -14.23
CA ALA A 353 -4.75 -5.73 -13.58
C ALA A 353 -3.84 -6.91 -14.00
N GLY A 354 -4.41 -8.10 -14.26
CA GLY A 354 -3.67 -9.24 -14.80
C GLY A 354 -3.19 -8.98 -16.24
N GLY A 355 -4.01 -8.31 -17.05
CA GLY A 355 -3.63 -7.85 -18.38
C GLY A 355 -2.48 -6.86 -18.38
N VAL A 356 -2.46 -5.93 -17.42
CA VAL A 356 -1.33 -4.99 -17.21
C VAL A 356 -0.02 -5.74 -16.99
N VAL A 357 -0.02 -6.81 -16.19
CA VAL A 357 1.18 -7.64 -15.94
C VAL A 357 1.65 -8.34 -17.22
N VAL A 358 0.74 -8.98 -17.96
CA VAL A 358 1.09 -9.72 -19.18
C VAL A 358 1.62 -8.78 -20.27
N ALA A 359 0.95 -7.66 -20.51
CA ALA A 359 1.39 -6.67 -21.48
C ALA A 359 2.74 -6.05 -21.08
N SER A 360 2.94 -5.77 -19.79
CA SER A 360 4.22 -5.25 -19.28
C SER A 360 5.34 -6.26 -19.42
N ALA A 361 5.09 -7.54 -19.13
CA ALA A 361 6.07 -8.61 -19.33
C ALA A 361 6.50 -8.71 -20.80
N ARG A 362 5.57 -8.56 -21.75
CA ARG A 362 5.86 -8.51 -23.20
C ARG A 362 6.74 -7.31 -23.58
N ALA A 363 6.46 -6.13 -23.03
CA ALA A 363 7.25 -4.93 -23.29
C ALA A 363 8.68 -5.08 -22.73
N LEU A 364 8.79 -5.58 -21.50
CA LEU A 364 10.07 -5.82 -20.82
C LEU A 364 10.92 -6.90 -21.50
N SER A 365 10.32 -7.98 -21.99
CA SER A 365 11.04 -9.09 -22.65
C SER A 365 11.59 -8.72 -24.04
N SER A 366 10.93 -7.80 -24.74
CA SER A 366 11.28 -7.45 -26.12
C SER A 366 12.33 -6.34 -26.25
N CYS A 367 12.87 -5.82 -25.13
CA CYS A 367 13.66 -4.57 -25.07
C CYS A 367 12.96 -3.36 -25.71
N ARG A 368 11.66 -3.49 -26.04
CA ARG A 368 10.80 -2.39 -26.47
C ARG A 368 10.22 -1.80 -25.20
N VAL A 369 11.02 -1.00 -24.50
CA VAL A 369 10.48 -0.07 -23.52
C VAL A 369 10.07 1.17 -24.31
N PRO A 370 8.78 1.33 -24.70
CA PRO A 370 8.35 2.58 -25.32
C PRO A 370 8.56 3.71 -24.31
N ARG A 371 9.34 4.72 -24.69
CA ARG A 371 9.24 6.04 -24.07
C ARG A 371 7.81 6.55 -24.33
N PRO A 372 7.09 7.06 -23.33
CA PRO A 372 5.93 7.88 -23.60
C PRO A 372 6.36 9.07 -24.47
N ALA A 373 5.58 9.34 -25.52
CA ALA A 373 5.73 10.59 -26.26
C ALA A 373 5.36 11.76 -25.33
N ASP A 374 6.30 12.70 -25.20
CA ASP A 374 6.18 14.06 -24.65
C ASP A 374 5.00 14.34 -23.69
N PRO A 375 5.23 14.33 -22.36
CA PRO A 375 4.32 14.98 -21.43
C PRO A 375 4.44 16.49 -21.64
N ARG A 376 3.48 17.06 -22.38
CA ARG A 376 3.36 18.51 -22.58
C ARG A 376 3.64 19.24 -21.26
N ARG A 377 4.72 20.00 -21.29
CA ARG A 377 5.28 20.82 -20.21
C ARG A 377 4.22 21.60 -19.45
N CYS A 378 3.95 21.22 -18.20
CA CYS A 378 3.58 22.19 -17.18
C CYS A 378 4.79 23.11 -16.95
N ARG A 379 4.59 24.40 -17.19
CA ARG A 379 5.62 25.44 -17.19
C ARG A 379 6.18 25.64 -15.78
N ARG A 380 7.52 25.62 -15.63
CA ARG A 380 8.20 26.31 -14.53
C ARG A 380 8.30 27.80 -14.90
N PHE A 381 7.82 28.67 -14.03
CA PHE A 381 8.17 30.09 -14.02
C PHE A 381 8.66 30.47 -12.62
N PRO A 382 9.73 31.28 -12.49
CA PRO A 382 10.03 31.96 -11.25
C PRO A 382 9.49 33.39 -11.30
N ARG A 383 8.79 33.84 -10.26
CA ARG A 383 8.72 35.26 -9.89
C ARG A 383 8.31 35.42 -8.43
N ARG A 384 9.15 36.13 -7.66
CA ARG A 384 8.83 36.64 -6.32
C ARG A 384 7.70 37.67 -6.40
N VAL A 385 6.76 37.60 -5.47
CA VAL A 385 5.73 38.63 -5.21
C VAL A 385 5.97 39.18 -3.79
N PRO A 386 5.79 40.49 -3.53
CA PRO A 386 6.01 41.08 -2.20
C PRO A 386 4.88 40.73 -1.22
N GLY A 387 5.23 40.71 0.07
CA GLY A 387 4.36 40.35 1.18
C GLY A 387 3.09 41.21 1.29
N GLY A 388 1.96 40.52 1.45
CA GLY A 388 0.69 41.06 1.92
C GLY A 388 0.35 40.46 3.29
N ALA A 389 -0.45 41.18 4.07
CA ALA A 389 -0.78 40.87 5.46
C ALA A 389 -1.37 39.46 5.64
N GLY A 390 -0.92 38.79 6.71
CA GLY A 390 -1.35 37.44 7.08
C GLY A 390 -2.87 37.34 7.26
N MET A 391 -3.46 36.29 6.72
CA MET A 391 -4.81 35.87 7.05
C MET A 391 -4.72 34.66 7.98
N SER A 392 -5.59 34.61 8.99
CA SER A 392 -5.69 33.50 9.93
C SER A 392 -6.30 32.27 9.24
N VAL A 393 -5.51 31.21 9.13
CA VAL A 393 -5.89 29.90 8.61
C VAL A 393 -6.13 28.95 9.77
N THR A 394 -7.23 28.19 9.73
CA THR A 394 -7.51 27.15 10.74
C THR A 394 -6.82 25.86 10.32
N VAL A 395 -5.83 25.42 11.10
CA VAL A 395 -5.14 24.13 10.90
C VAL A 395 -5.81 23.07 11.76
N ARG A 396 -6.34 22.03 11.14
CA ARG A 396 -6.94 20.87 11.81
C ARG A 396 -5.89 19.77 11.96
N LEU A 397 -5.82 19.19 13.15
CA LEU A 397 -4.84 18.18 13.51
C LEU A 397 -5.51 16.82 13.71
N ALA A 398 -4.96 15.79 13.06
CA ALA A 398 -5.32 14.41 13.36
C ALA A 398 -5.10 14.10 14.85
N THR A 399 -5.92 13.22 15.44
CA THR A 399 -5.82 12.85 16.86
C THR A 399 -4.40 12.51 17.32
N PRO A 400 -3.61 11.74 16.54
CA PRO A 400 -2.23 11.45 16.93
C PRO A 400 -1.41 12.72 17.15
N LEU A 401 -1.62 13.78 16.36
CA LEU A 401 -0.89 15.05 16.42
C LEU A 401 -1.40 16.00 17.52
N ARG A 402 -2.60 15.79 18.08
CA ARG A 402 -3.18 16.70 19.09
C ARG A 402 -2.34 16.79 20.35
N ALA A 403 -1.74 15.68 20.79
CA ALA A 403 -0.83 15.69 21.94
C ALA A 403 0.35 16.65 21.75
N ALA A 404 0.84 16.80 20.52
CA ALA A 404 1.92 17.73 20.16
C ALA A 404 1.49 19.20 20.08
N ALA A 405 0.17 19.43 20.10
CA ALA A 405 -0.47 20.74 20.01
C ALA A 405 -1.31 21.01 21.26
N LYS A 406 -0.81 20.60 22.43
CA LYS A 406 -1.45 20.85 23.74
C LYS A 406 -2.88 20.29 23.86
N GLY A 407 -3.19 19.23 23.12
CA GLY A 407 -4.51 18.61 23.07
C GLY A 407 -5.50 19.27 22.11
N GLU A 408 -5.12 20.34 21.41
CA GLU A 408 -6.02 21.06 20.51
C GLU A 408 -6.28 20.25 19.22
N ALA A 409 -7.56 20.10 18.87
CA ALA A 409 -7.97 19.51 17.60
C ALA A 409 -7.77 20.48 16.40
N THR A 410 -7.71 21.78 16.69
CA THR A 410 -7.54 22.85 15.71
C THR A 410 -6.68 23.96 16.27
N ILE A 411 -5.68 24.40 15.53
CA ILE A 411 -4.83 25.55 15.85
C ILE A 411 -5.04 26.66 14.81
N SER A 412 -4.98 27.93 15.22
CA SER A 412 -5.12 29.07 14.31
C SER A 412 -3.78 29.73 14.04
N VAL A 413 -3.39 29.86 12.78
CA VAL A 413 -2.07 30.34 12.35
C VAL A 413 -2.22 31.37 11.23
N GLU A 414 -1.49 32.48 11.30
CA GLU A 414 -1.44 33.45 10.20
C GLU A 414 -0.36 33.05 9.21
N ALA A 415 -0.75 32.60 8.02
CA ALA A 415 0.18 32.18 6.99
C ALA A 415 -0.35 32.52 5.59
N VAL A 416 0.53 33.01 4.73
CA VAL A 416 0.21 33.34 3.34
C VAL A 416 0.49 32.20 2.38
N ASP A 417 1.35 31.27 2.77
CA ASP A 417 1.72 30.08 2.03
C ASP A 417 2.12 28.92 2.98
N LEU A 418 2.36 27.74 2.44
CA LEU A 418 2.75 26.55 3.22
C LEU A 418 4.11 26.71 3.94
N ALA A 419 5.04 27.50 3.40
CA ALA A 419 6.35 27.71 4.02
C ALA A 419 6.25 28.63 5.24
N ALA A 420 5.44 29.70 5.14
CA ALA A 420 5.06 30.55 6.26
C ALA A 420 4.30 29.75 7.32
N LEU A 421 3.40 28.86 6.90
CA LEU A 421 2.68 27.98 7.82
C LEU A 421 3.63 27.06 8.59
N ALA A 422 4.59 26.42 7.90
CA ALA A 422 5.60 25.59 8.53
C ALA A 422 6.46 26.39 9.53
N SER A 423 6.86 27.60 9.14
CA SER A 423 7.63 28.51 10.01
C SER A 423 6.87 28.92 11.27
N GLU A 424 5.59 29.25 11.14
CA GLU A 424 4.72 29.58 12.27
C GLU A 424 4.45 28.39 13.19
N ILE A 425 4.26 27.19 12.62
CA ILE A 425 4.15 25.95 13.41
C ILE A 425 5.45 25.71 14.18
N ALA A 426 6.61 25.90 13.56
CA ALA A 426 7.92 25.79 14.21
C ALA A 426 8.09 26.77 15.36
N ALA A 427 7.63 28.01 15.21
CA ALA A 427 7.74 29.03 16.23
C ALA A 427 6.79 28.79 17.42
N ARG A 428 5.52 28.43 17.15
CA ARG A 428 4.46 28.40 18.17
C ARG A 428 4.24 27.01 18.79
N TYR A 429 4.57 25.95 18.05
CA TYR A 429 4.32 24.56 18.43
C TYR A 429 5.57 23.70 18.13
N PRO A 430 6.70 23.89 18.84
CA PRO A 430 7.96 23.22 18.54
C PRO A 430 7.86 21.68 18.60
N GLU A 431 7.02 21.13 19.48
CA GLU A 431 6.75 19.68 19.51
C GLU A 431 6.00 19.19 18.28
N LEU A 432 4.99 19.93 17.81
CA LEU A 432 4.28 19.63 16.57
C LEU A 432 5.23 19.74 15.37
N ALA A 433 6.06 20.78 15.33
CA ALA A 433 7.04 21.01 14.29
C ALA A 433 8.06 19.87 14.19
N ALA A 434 8.60 19.41 15.32
CA ALA A 434 9.49 18.25 15.37
C ALA A 434 8.83 16.98 14.80
N ARG A 435 7.50 16.89 14.86
CA ARG A 435 6.73 15.74 14.35
C ARG A 435 6.43 15.86 12.86
N VAL A 436 6.01 17.04 12.39
CA VAL A 436 5.47 17.21 11.03
C VAL A 436 6.43 17.84 10.02
N LEU A 437 7.53 18.46 10.48
CA LEU A 437 8.49 19.15 9.61
C LEU A 437 9.85 18.44 9.55
N ARG A 438 10.49 18.45 8.38
CA ARG A 438 11.87 18.02 8.14
C ARG A 438 12.56 19.12 7.34
N ASP A 439 13.71 19.60 7.83
CA ASP A 439 14.48 20.67 7.19
C ASP A 439 13.67 21.95 6.89
N GLY A 440 12.67 22.25 7.73
CA GLY A 440 11.82 23.43 7.60
C GLY A 440 10.59 23.25 6.68
N GLU A 441 10.45 22.09 6.03
CA GLU A 441 9.31 21.76 5.16
C GLU A 441 8.48 20.61 5.75
N PHE A 442 7.23 20.44 5.30
CA PHE A 442 6.41 19.30 5.72
C PHE A 442 7.09 17.99 5.30
N GLY A 443 7.27 17.09 6.27
CA GLY A 443 7.96 15.83 6.03
C GLY A 443 7.26 14.96 4.99
N ARG A 444 8.03 14.17 4.25
CA ARG A 444 7.53 13.29 3.17
C ARG A 444 6.37 12.37 3.55
N PHE A 445 6.26 12.00 4.84
CA PHE A 445 5.20 11.15 5.37
C PHE A 445 4.07 11.95 6.04
N VAL A 446 3.88 13.20 5.66
CA VAL A 446 2.81 14.08 6.14
C VAL A 446 2.02 14.56 4.92
N ASN A 447 0.74 14.22 4.88
CA ASN A 447 -0.19 14.75 3.88
C ASN A 447 -0.80 16.04 4.40
N VAL A 448 -0.68 17.11 3.62
CA VAL A 448 -1.28 18.41 3.91
C VAL A 448 -2.41 18.64 2.91
N PHE A 449 -3.59 18.99 3.40
CA PHE A 449 -4.75 19.35 2.57
C PHE A 449 -5.12 20.80 2.83
N VAL A 450 -5.42 21.57 1.78
CA VAL A 450 -5.88 22.96 1.89
C VAL A 450 -7.26 23.07 1.26
N ASP A 451 -8.27 23.42 2.05
CA ASP A 451 -9.68 23.50 1.67
C ASP A 451 -10.21 22.27 0.90
N GLY A 452 -9.69 21.09 1.24
CA GLY A 452 -10.11 19.86 0.56
C GLY A 452 -9.19 19.35 -0.52
N GLU A 453 -8.24 20.13 -1.02
CA GLU A 453 -7.30 19.72 -2.07
C GLU A 453 -5.95 19.32 -1.48
N ASP A 454 -5.33 18.25 -1.98
CA ASP A 454 -3.98 17.84 -1.57
C ASP A 454 -2.98 18.94 -1.96
N ALA A 455 -2.17 19.36 -1.00
CA ALA A 455 -1.21 20.45 -1.15
C ALA A 455 -0.22 20.23 -2.30
N ARG A 456 0.05 18.99 -2.69
CA ARG A 456 0.93 18.67 -3.83
C ARG A 456 0.36 19.12 -5.18
N PHE A 457 -0.94 19.38 -5.26
CA PHE A 457 -1.59 19.94 -6.44
C PHE A 457 -1.74 21.47 -6.38
N LEU A 458 -1.43 22.09 -5.24
CA LEU A 458 -1.46 23.54 -5.07
C LEU A 458 -0.10 24.12 -5.42
N GLY A 459 0.03 24.70 -6.63
CA GLY A 459 1.28 25.26 -7.19
C GLY A 459 2.30 25.78 -6.17
N ASP A 460 2.23 27.05 -5.79
CA ASP A 460 3.19 27.68 -4.85
C ASP A 460 2.78 27.49 -3.37
N GLY A 461 1.83 26.58 -3.07
CA GLY A 461 1.31 26.42 -1.71
C GLY A 461 0.56 27.65 -1.18
N ASP A 462 -0.01 28.48 -2.06
CA ASP A 462 -0.72 29.72 -1.71
C ASP A 462 -1.92 29.44 -0.80
N LEU A 463 -1.93 30.07 0.38
CA LEU A 463 -3.00 29.97 1.37
C LEU A 463 -3.93 31.20 1.38
N ARG A 464 -3.70 32.20 0.52
CA ARG A 464 -4.54 33.40 0.47
C ARG A 464 -5.97 33.05 0.06
N GLY A 465 -6.95 33.49 0.86
CA GLY A 465 -8.36 33.17 0.66
C GLY A 465 -8.76 31.74 1.04
N LYS A 466 -7.82 30.94 1.58
CA LYS A 466 -8.09 29.60 2.08
C LYS A 466 -8.50 29.64 3.55
N ARG A 467 -9.38 28.74 3.97
CA ARG A 467 -9.96 28.77 5.32
C ARG A 467 -9.41 27.69 6.22
N THR A 468 -9.08 26.54 5.65
CA THR A 468 -8.75 25.32 6.40
C THR A 468 -7.52 24.64 5.81
N VAL A 469 -6.58 24.28 6.69
CA VAL A 469 -5.49 23.36 6.40
C VAL A 469 -5.66 22.14 7.28
N GLU A 470 -5.46 20.93 6.76
CA GLU A 470 -5.50 19.70 7.53
C GLU A 470 -4.15 19.00 7.42
N ILE A 471 -3.56 18.63 8.57
CA ILE A 471 -2.29 17.91 8.62
C ILE A 471 -2.57 16.48 9.07
N LEU A 472 -2.33 15.52 8.18
CA LEU A 472 -2.57 14.10 8.39
C LEU A 472 -1.27 13.32 8.19
N PRO A 473 -0.99 12.28 8.98
CA PRO A 473 0.10 11.37 8.65
C PRO A 473 -0.19 10.66 7.31
N ALA A 474 0.84 10.39 6.52
CA ALA A 474 0.73 9.67 5.24
C ALA A 474 0.38 8.21 5.49
N MET A 475 -0.91 7.94 5.70
CA MET A 475 -1.42 6.63 6.08
C MET A 475 -2.15 5.90 4.95
N SER A 476 -2.36 6.55 3.81
CA SER A 476 -3.33 6.11 2.80
C SER A 476 -2.68 5.63 1.50
N GLY A 477 -2.80 4.32 1.23
CA GLY A 477 -2.59 3.71 -0.08
C GLY A 477 -2.98 2.24 -0.04
N GLY A 478 -4.27 1.95 -0.21
CA GLY A 478 -4.85 0.61 -0.20
C GLY A 478 -4.72 -0.13 -1.52
#